data_AF-A0A7V8J5Q2-F1
#
_entry.id   AF-A0A7V8J5Q2-F1
#
_cell.length_a   1.000
_cell.length_b   1.000
_cell.length_c   1.000
_cell.angle_alpha   90.00
_cell.angle_beta   90.00
_cell.angle_gamma   90.00
#
_symmetry.space_group_name_H-M   'P 1'
#
loop_
_entity.id
_entity.type
_entity.pdbx_description
1 polymer ?
#
loop_
_entity_poly.entity_id
_entity_poly.type
_entity_poly.pdbx_seq_one_letter_code
_entity_poly.pdbx_strand_id
1 'polypeptide(L)'
;MQLNNPNEVMNHLITLLAAEGVEAFIGKVKPDYEDDEPEDGLRIPAWEDDKQQLCRKAVYQWIFSKLAANPRKGLAVELPGVAYSLNVYMIDPAKIDANAELDCWDVMVWSSGSTLDAFRWEECVHGDDCAWHEGWDTPDALVGLSNRVANLLILLHNQLIDLPPVRAFSEAELIEMVKKRGTGGSLYCSSEAPSDIWSLRLSPGGTLEMHKQNDDSVTPITSEHINDTGGVVLDGRTIMHRCWNY
;
A
#
# COMPACT_ATOMS: atom_id res chain seq x y z
N MET A 1 19.53 -2.69 -21.85
CA MET A 1 19.62 -1.27 -21.43
C MET A 1 20.72 -1.16 -20.41
N GLN A 2 21.64 -0.20 -20.55
CA GLN A 2 22.64 0.04 -19.51
C GLN A 2 22.02 0.96 -18.44
N LEU A 3 21.84 0.46 -17.22
CA LEU A 3 21.19 1.20 -16.13
C LEU A 3 22.01 2.40 -15.61
N ASN A 4 23.25 2.56 -16.09
CA ASN A 4 24.17 3.63 -15.72
C ASN A 4 24.17 4.81 -16.71
N ASN A 5 23.32 4.81 -17.75
CA ASN A 5 23.15 5.93 -18.66
C ASN A 5 21.75 6.56 -18.47
N PRO A 6 21.63 7.63 -17.66
CA PRO A 6 20.33 8.24 -17.34
C PRO A 6 19.53 8.65 -18.58
N ASN A 7 20.19 9.16 -19.63
CA ASN A 7 19.52 9.58 -20.86
C ASN A 7 18.93 8.39 -21.64
N GLU A 8 19.62 7.25 -21.69
CA GLU A 8 19.06 6.04 -22.31
C GLU A 8 17.85 5.53 -21.52
N VAL A 9 17.93 5.54 -20.20
CA VAL A 9 16.83 5.12 -19.32
C VAL A 9 15.63 6.05 -19.48
N MET A 10 15.83 7.37 -19.51
CA MET A 10 14.73 8.33 -19.73
C MET A 10 14.06 8.16 -21.09
N ASN A 11 14.83 7.94 -22.17
CA ASN A 11 14.24 7.65 -23.49
C ASN A 11 13.44 6.33 -23.51
N HIS A 12 13.92 5.32 -22.78
CA HIS A 12 13.18 4.07 -22.61
C HIS A 12 11.87 4.30 -21.85
N LEU A 13 11.90 5.08 -20.76
CA LEU A 13 10.71 5.44 -19.99
C LEU A 13 9.69 6.22 -20.82
N ILE A 14 10.12 7.16 -21.67
CA ILE A 14 9.23 7.85 -22.61
C ILE A 14 8.49 6.86 -23.50
N THR A 15 9.17 5.82 -23.98
CA THR A 15 8.56 4.77 -24.80
C THR A 15 7.53 3.95 -24.01
N LEU A 16 7.84 3.59 -22.76
CA LEU A 16 6.92 2.85 -21.88
C LEU A 16 5.69 3.70 -21.52
N LEU A 17 5.88 4.96 -21.17
CA LEU A 17 4.79 5.90 -20.86
C LEU A 17 3.90 6.14 -22.08
N ALA A 18 4.48 6.28 -23.27
CA ALA A 18 3.71 6.44 -24.51
C ALA A 18 2.85 5.20 -24.80
N ALA A 19 3.33 3.99 -24.51
CA ALA A 19 2.53 2.76 -24.62
C ALA A 19 1.35 2.73 -23.63
N GLU A 20 1.44 3.48 -22.55
CA GLU A 20 0.38 3.71 -21.55
C GLU A 20 -0.50 4.93 -21.88
N GLY A 21 -0.27 5.60 -23.02
CA GLY A 21 -0.99 6.81 -23.39
C GLY A 21 -0.60 8.04 -22.57
N VAL A 22 0.55 8.01 -21.89
CA VAL A 22 1.08 9.10 -21.06
C VAL A 22 2.22 9.79 -21.80
N GLU A 23 2.07 11.08 -22.06
CA GLU A 23 3.11 11.87 -22.71
C GLU A 23 4.24 12.19 -21.74
N ALA A 24 5.48 12.01 -22.20
CA ALA A 24 6.68 12.37 -21.46
C ALA A 24 7.81 12.83 -22.39
N PHE A 25 8.70 13.66 -21.87
CA PHE A 25 9.87 14.17 -22.59
C PHE A 25 11.04 14.47 -21.64
N ILE A 26 12.25 14.64 -22.18
CA ILE A 26 13.41 15.10 -21.40
C ILE A 26 13.39 16.62 -21.37
N GLY A 27 13.38 17.20 -20.17
CA GLY A 27 13.40 18.64 -19.97
C GLY A 27 14.08 19.01 -18.66
N LYS A 28 14.19 20.31 -18.37
CA LYS A 28 14.74 20.74 -17.08
C LYS A 28 13.79 20.40 -15.94
N VAL A 29 14.32 19.77 -14.89
CA VAL A 29 13.63 19.49 -13.63
C VAL A 29 14.27 20.30 -12.51
N LYS A 30 13.47 20.67 -11.50
CA LYS A 30 14.02 21.20 -10.27
C LYS A 30 14.83 20.08 -9.60
N PRO A 31 16.06 20.36 -9.15
CA PRO A 31 16.85 19.34 -8.47
C PRO A 31 16.26 19.01 -7.10
N ASP A 32 16.64 17.84 -6.58
CA ASP A 32 16.17 17.34 -5.28
C ASP A 32 16.66 18.23 -4.11
N TYR A 33 17.79 18.93 -4.27
CA TYR A 33 18.37 19.85 -3.30
C TYR A 33 18.30 21.31 -3.78
N GLU A 34 18.01 22.25 -2.87
CA GLU A 34 17.74 23.66 -3.21
C GLU A 34 18.93 24.42 -3.82
N ASP A 35 20.15 23.92 -3.63
CA ASP A 35 21.40 24.57 -4.08
C ASP A 35 21.91 24.09 -5.45
N ASP A 36 21.25 23.10 -6.05
CA ASP A 36 21.69 22.49 -7.31
C ASP A 36 21.15 23.26 -8.54
N GLU A 37 21.86 23.17 -9.67
CA GLU A 37 21.37 23.70 -10.95
C GLU A 37 20.31 22.76 -11.56
N PRO A 38 19.31 23.28 -12.31
CA PRO A 38 18.34 22.44 -13.01
C PRO A 38 19.01 21.47 -14.00
N GLU A 39 18.81 20.17 -13.77
CA GLU A 39 19.36 19.10 -14.60
C GLU A 39 18.36 18.60 -15.64
N ASP A 40 18.84 17.84 -16.61
CA ASP A 40 17.97 17.13 -17.55
C ASP A 40 17.28 15.98 -16.81
N GLY A 41 15.96 15.99 -16.81
CA GLY A 41 15.13 14.99 -16.16
C GLY A 41 13.90 14.64 -16.96
N LEU A 42 13.25 13.56 -16.54
CA LEU A 42 12.03 13.08 -17.16
C LEU A 42 10.83 13.94 -16.73
N ARG A 43 10.17 14.57 -17.69
CA ARG A 43 8.98 15.39 -17.50
C ARG A 43 7.74 14.63 -17.92
N ILE A 44 6.72 14.64 -17.06
CA ILE A 44 5.43 13.96 -17.29
C ILE A 44 4.30 14.93 -16.95
N PRO A 45 3.89 15.84 -17.87
CA PRO A 45 2.98 16.93 -17.54
C PRO A 45 1.66 16.49 -16.92
N ALA A 46 1.11 15.36 -17.35
CA ALA A 46 -0.14 14.83 -16.81
C ALA A 46 -0.02 14.34 -15.36
N TRP A 47 1.19 14.05 -14.90
CA TRP A 47 1.47 13.52 -13.55
C TRP A 47 2.23 14.51 -12.69
N GLU A 48 2.47 15.73 -13.14
CA GLU A 48 3.22 16.74 -12.39
C GLU A 48 2.30 17.73 -11.67
N ASP A 49 2.72 18.22 -10.52
CA ASP A 49 2.10 19.37 -9.85
C ASP A 49 2.64 20.71 -10.40
N ASP A 50 2.14 21.83 -9.86
CA ASP A 50 2.59 23.18 -10.27
C ASP A 50 4.08 23.44 -10.00
N LYS A 51 4.72 22.62 -9.15
CA LYS A 51 6.16 22.66 -8.85
C LYS A 51 6.96 21.69 -9.71
N GLN A 52 6.33 21.02 -10.68
CA GLN A 52 6.92 20.03 -11.57
C GLN A 52 7.37 18.76 -10.85
N GLN A 53 6.83 18.48 -9.66
CA GLN A 53 7.06 17.24 -8.92
C GLN A 53 6.02 16.20 -9.32
N LEU A 54 6.35 14.91 -9.26
CA LEU A 54 5.36 13.86 -9.49
C LEU A 54 4.24 13.95 -8.44
N CYS A 55 3.03 14.18 -8.93
CA CYS A 55 1.80 14.15 -8.17
C CYS A 55 1.47 12.70 -7.80
N ARG A 56 1.59 12.38 -6.51
CA ARG A 56 1.20 11.08 -5.94
C ARG A 56 -0.18 10.64 -6.40
N LYS A 57 -1.16 11.56 -6.38
CA LYS A 57 -2.53 11.26 -6.82
C LYS A 57 -2.57 10.76 -8.27
N ALA A 58 -1.84 11.39 -9.19
CA ALA A 58 -1.84 11.00 -10.60
C ALA A 58 -1.23 9.60 -10.80
N VAL A 59 -0.12 9.30 -10.10
CA VAL A 59 0.50 7.98 -10.12
C VAL A 59 -0.45 6.91 -9.56
N TYR A 60 -1.09 7.19 -8.42
CA TYR A 60 -2.03 6.27 -7.79
C TYR A 60 -3.30 6.09 -8.62
N GLN A 61 -3.75 7.11 -9.34
CA GLN A 61 -4.82 6.99 -10.33
C GLN A 61 -4.44 6.05 -11.47
N TRP A 62 -3.19 6.11 -11.95
CA TRP A 62 -2.70 5.17 -12.96
C TRP A 62 -2.67 3.73 -12.40
N ILE A 63 -2.11 3.52 -11.21
CA ILE A 63 -2.09 2.20 -10.54
C ILE A 63 -3.52 1.67 -10.36
N PHE A 64 -4.42 2.50 -9.83
CA PHE A 64 -5.83 2.17 -9.66
C PHE A 64 -6.48 1.79 -10.98
N SER A 65 -6.20 2.50 -12.08
CA SER A 65 -6.76 2.16 -13.40
C SER A 65 -6.34 0.77 -13.90
N LYS A 66 -5.15 0.29 -13.51
CA LYS A 66 -4.69 -1.08 -13.81
C LYS A 66 -5.44 -2.13 -12.99
N LEU A 67 -5.84 -1.78 -11.77
CA LEU A 67 -6.50 -2.68 -10.81
C LEU A 67 -8.03 -2.65 -10.89
N ALA A 68 -8.65 -1.55 -11.32
CA ALA A 68 -10.08 -1.31 -11.18
C ALA A 68 -10.96 -2.38 -11.86
N ALA A 69 -10.51 -2.93 -12.99
CA ALA A 69 -11.22 -4.01 -13.68
C ALA A 69 -11.08 -5.38 -12.96
N ASN A 70 -10.10 -5.53 -12.08
CA ASN A 70 -9.78 -6.76 -11.36
C ASN A 70 -9.36 -6.44 -9.91
N PRO A 71 -10.25 -5.92 -9.06
CA PRO A 71 -9.88 -5.31 -7.78
C PRO A 71 -9.27 -6.29 -6.77
N ARG A 72 -9.41 -7.61 -6.98
CA ARG A 72 -8.80 -8.66 -6.16
C ARG A 72 -7.39 -9.08 -6.60
N LYS A 73 -6.90 -8.57 -7.73
CA LYS A 73 -5.54 -8.84 -8.21
C LYS A 73 -4.54 -7.87 -7.62
N GLY A 74 -3.25 -8.23 -7.70
CA GLY A 74 -2.14 -7.33 -7.43
C GLY A 74 -1.54 -6.81 -8.73
N LEU A 75 -0.98 -5.60 -8.68
CA LEU A 75 -0.07 -5.07 -9.69
C LEU A 75 1.34 -5.24 -9.14
N ALA A 76 2.01 -6.32 -9.54
CA ALA A 76 3.42 -6.51 -9.20
C ALA A 76 4.27 -5.65 -10.13
N VAL A 77 5.16 -4.86 -9.54
CA VAL A 77 6.13 -4.05 -10.26
C VAL A 77 7.52 -4.47 -9.84
N GLU A 78 8.37 -4.77 -10.81
CA GLU A 78 9.70 -5.32 -10.56
C GLU A 78 10.57 -5.07 -11.78
N LEU A 79 11.81 -4.64 -11.55
CA LEU A 79 12.78 -4.52 -12.63
C LEU A 79 13.60 -5.83 -12.72
N PRO A 80 13.48 -6.61 -13.81
CA PRO A 80 14.15 -7.91 -13.89
C PRO A 80 15.67 -7.80 -13.71
N GLY A 81 16.21 -8.61 -12.80
CA GLY A 81 17.63 -8.62 -12.47
C GLY A 81 18.08 -7.56 -11.47
N VAL A 82 17.17 -6.76 -10.92
CA VAL A 82 17.46 -5.80 -9.85
C VAL A 82 16.85 -6.30 -8.54
N ALA A 83 17.72 -6.72 -7.62
CA ALA A 83 17.32 -7.15 -6.30
C ALA A 83 16.59 -6.04 -5.54
N TYR A 84 15.61 -6.44 -4.71
CA TYR A 84 14.81 -5.52 -3.87
C TYR A 84 14.04 -4.45 -4.65
N SER A 85 13.69 -4.72 -5.92
CA SER A 85 12.83 -3.82 -6.71
C SER A 85 11.35 -4.20 -6.70
N LEU A 86 11.00 -5.36 -6.13
CA LEU A 86 9.62 -5.85 -6.11
C LEU A 86 8.76 -4.98 -5.19
N ASN A 87 7.71 -4.40 -5.75
CA ASN A 87 6.60 -3.83 -5.00
C ASN A 87 5.30 -4.42 -5.54
N VAL A 88 4.31 -4.62 -4.67
CA VAL A 88 3.00 -5.14 -5.08
C VAL A 88 1.93 -4.17 -4.62
N TYR A 89 1.21 -3.58 -5.58
CA TYR A 89 0.08 -2.70 -5.30
C TYR A 89 -1.23 -3.48 -5.39
N MET A 90 -2.19 -3.15 -4.54
CA MET A 90 -3.51 -3.78 -4.53
C MET A 90 -4.56 -2.81 -4.00
N ILE A 91 -5.83 -3.11 -4.25
CA ILE A 91 -6.93 -2.39 -3.60
C ILE A 91 -7.19 -3.03 -2.23
N ASP A 92 -7.43 -2.21 -1.22
CA ASP A 92 -7.77 -2.65 0.14
C ASP A 92 -8.93 -3.66 0.11
N PRO A 93 -8.67 -4.93 0.48
CA PRO A 93 -9.71 -5.96 0.46
C PRO A 93 -10.91 -5.63 1.35
N ALA A 94 -10.72 -4.87 2.44
CA ALA A 94 -11.82 -4.49 3.32
C ALA A 94 -12.81 -3.55 2.62
N LYS A 95 -12.32 -2.66 1.75
CA LYS A 95 -13.16 -1.77 0.94
C LYS A 95 -13.97 -2.55 -0.08
N ILE A 96 -13.34 -3.56 -0.70
CA ILE A 96 -14.00 -4.47 -1.64
C ILE A 96 -15.09 -5.27 -0.91
N ASP A 97 -14.78 -5.84 0.25
CA ASP A 97 -15.70 -6.65 1.05
C ASP A 97 -16.90 -5.83 1.54
N ALA A 98 -16.68 -4.56 1.87
CA ALA A 98 -17.74 -3.63 2.25
C ALA A 98 -18.57 -3.12 1.06
N ASN A 99 -18.22 -3.51 -0.18
CA ASN A 99 -18.82 -3.00 -1.41
C ASN A 99 -18.82 -1.46 -1.45
N ALA A 100 -17.72 -0.85 -1.01
CA ALA A 100 -17.52 0.59 -1.02
C ALA A 100 -17.30 1.11 -2.45
N GLU A 101 -17.56 2.40 -2.66
CA GLU A 101 -17.04 3.08 -3.85
C GLU A 101 -15.52 3.18 -3.72
N LEU A 102 -14.82 2.64 -4.72
CA LEU A 102 -13.36 2.55 -4.71
C LEU A 102 -12.74 3.73 -5.45
N ASP A 103 -11.67 4.29 -4.89
CA ASP A 103 -10.84 5.29 -5.57
C ASP A 103 -9.34 4.98 -5.45
N CYS A 104 -8.51 5.90 -5.95
CA CYS A 104 -7.06 5.72 -5.97
C CYS A 104 -6.40 5.69 -4.59
N TRP A 105 -7.06 6.19 -3.54
CA TRP A 105 -6.56 6.19 -2.17
C TRP A 105 -6.85 4.89 -1.42
N ASP A 106 -7.70 4.01 -1.98
CA ASP A 106 -7.87 2.66 -1.50
C ASP A 106 -6.74 1.72 -1.96
N VAL A 107 -5.75 2.23 -2.70
CA VAL A 107 -4.56 1.46 -3.07
C VAL A 107 -3.62 1.32 -1.87
N MET A 108 -3.28 0.06 -1.58
CA MET A 108 -2.24 -0.36 -0.66
C MET A 108 -1.01 -0.83 -1.42
N VAL A 109 0.12 -0.89 -0.74
CA VAL A 109 1.38 -1.43 -1.27
C VAL A 109 2.04 -2.38 -0.27
N TRP A 110 2.69 -3.40 -0.80
CA TRP A 110 3.61 -4.26 -0.07
C TRP A 110 5.00 -4.20 -0.71
N SER A 111 6.01 -3.84 0.09
CA SER A 111 7.38 -3.56 -0.38
C SER A 111 8.47 -4.19 0.52
N SER A 112 8.10 -5.07 1.45
CA SER A 112 9.01 -5.62 2.48
C SER A 112 9.73 -6.90 2.05
N GLY A 113 9.33 -7.54 0.95
CA GLY A 113 9.90 -8.81 0.51
C GLY A 113 10.64 -8.75 -0.82
N SER A 114 11.44 -9.79 -1.08
CA SER A 114 12.22 -9.93 -2.31
C SER A 114 11.55 -10.82 -3.37
N THR A 115 10.52 -11.58 -3.01
CA THR A 115 9.77 -12.45 -3.91
C THR A 115 8.29 -12.48 -3.57
N LEU A 116 7.43 -12.78 -4.55
CA LEU A 116 5.98 -12.89 -4.35
C LEU A 116 5.58 -14.01 -3.36
N ASP A 117 6.38 -15.07 -3.25
CA ASP A 117 6.12 -16.16 -2.29
C ASP A 117 6.21 -15.70 -0.83
N ALA A 118 6.89 -14.58 -0.57
CA ALA A 118 7.00 -13.97 0.75
C ALA A 118 5.87 -12.98 1.06
N PHE A 119 4.93 -12.76 0.15
CA PHE A 119 3.85 -11.78 0.30
C PHE A 119 3.02 -12.01 1.57
N ARG A 120 2.76 -10.91 2.29
CA ARG A 120 1.93 -10.91 3.51
C ARG A 120 0.97 -9.73 3.49
N TRP A 121 -0.32 -10.03 3.63
CA TRP A 121 -1.38 -9.02 3.77
C TRP A 121 -1.15 -8.11 4.99
N GLU A 122 -0.56 -8.68 6.04
CA GLU A 122 -0.25 -8.02 7.30
C GLU A 122 0.82 -6.91 7.18
N GLU A 123 1.61 -6.90 6.12
CA GLU A 123 2.70 -5.95 5.88
C GLU A 123 2.34 -4.90 4.82
N CYS A 124 1.10 -4.92 4.33
CA CYS A 124 0.62 -3.94 3.37
C CYS A 124 0.35 -2.60 4.08
N VAL A 125 0.75 -1.49 3.44
CA VAL A 125 0.53 -0.13 3.94
C VAL A 125 -0.30 0.68 2.95
N HIS A 126 -1.03 1.67 3.44
CA HIS A 126 -1.76 2.59 2.57
C HIS A 126 -0.78 3.53 1.89
N GLY A 127 -1.05 3.85 0.62
CA GLY A 127 -0.22 4.77 -0.14
C GLY A 127 -0.21 6.23 0.31
N ASP A 128 -1.00 6.57 1.33
CA ASP A 128 -0.98 7.89 1.95
C ASP A 128 0.19 8.07 2.95
N ASP A 129 0.97 7.04 3.23
CA ASP A 129 2.14 7.19 4.10
C ASP A 129 3.09 8.27 3.56
N CYS A 130 3.56 9.13 4.47
CA CYS A 130 4.39 10.32 4.20
C CYS A 130 5.75 10.03 3.53
N ALA A 131 6.02 8.78 3.16
CA ALA A 131 7.28 8.29 2.63
C ALA A 131 7.40 8.39 1.09
N TRP A 132 6.32 8.72 0.37
CA TRP A 132 6.33 8.78 -1.09
C TRP A 132 6.79 10.17 -1.61
N HIS A 133 8.08 10.35 -1.86
CA HIS A 133 8.66 11.55 -2.49
C HIS A 133 9.31 11.20 -3.82
N GLU A 134 8.57 11.38 -4.93
CA GLU A 134 8.97 10.92 -6.29
C GLU A 134 9.10 9.38 -6.41
N GLY A 135 8.61 8.64 -5.41
CA GLY A 135 8.70 7.18 -5.34
C GLY A 135 9.03 6.65 -3.95
N TRP A 136 9.34 5.36 -3.89
CA TRP A 136 9.88 4.66 -2.72
C TRP A 136 11.41 4.70 -2.70
N ASP A 137 12.00 4.11 -1.66
CA ASP A 137 13.44 3.93 -1.56
C ASP A 137 14.00 3.21 -2.80
N THR A 138 15.00 3.83 -3.42
CA THR A 138 15.60 3.34 -4.66
C THR A 138 16.58 2.20 -4.38
N PRO A 139 16.48 1.04 -5.06
CA PRO A 139 17.45 -0.04 -4.93
C PRO A 139 18.88 0.41 -5.25
N ASP A 140 19.89 -0.14 -4.55
CA ASP A 140 21.31 0.22 -4.72
C ASP A 140 21.79 0.22 -6.18
N ALA A 141 21.29 -0.73 -6.98
CA ALA A 141 21.64 -0.86 -8.40
C ALA A 141 21.17 0.32 -9.27
N LEU A 142 20.26 1.15 -8.76
CA LEU A 142 19.64 2.28 -9.45
C LEU A 142 20.03 3.64 -8.84
N VAL A 143 20.90 3.68 -7.82
CA VAL A 143 21.33 4.93 -7.14
C VAL A 143 22.00 5.94 -8.09
N GLY A 144 22.47 5.50 -9.26
CA GLY A 144 22.97 6.39 -10.32
C GLY A 144 21.88 7.15 -11.10
N LEU A 145 20.60 6.91 -10.79
CA LEU A 145 19.44 7.57 -11.40
C LEU A 145 18.74 8.43 -10.33
N SER A 146 18.08 9.51 -10.75
CA SER A 146 17.16 10.23 -9.87
C SER A 146 16.05 9.29 -9.35
N ASN A 147 15.54 9.54 -8.15
CA ASN A 147 14.45 8.75 -7.56
C ASN A 147 13.25 8.62 -8.49
N ARG A 148 12.87 9.71 -9.15
CA ARG A 148 11.83 9.76 -10.19
C ARG A 148 12.04 8.69 -11.26
N VAL A 149 13.22 8.72 -11.89
CA VAL A 149 13.55 7.84 -13.02
C VAL A 149 13.64 6.38 -12.56
N ALA A 150 14.25 6.12 -11.40
CA ALA A 150 14.36 4.78 -10.86
C ALA A 150 12.99 4.17 -10.52
N ASN A 151 12.15 4.91 -9.81
CA ASN A 151 10.82 4.42 -9.39
C ASN A 151 9.87 4.26 -10.57
N LEU A 152 9.87 5.17 -11.54
CA LEU A 152 9.08 5.00 -12.76
C LEU A 152 9.54 3.80 -13.59
N LEU A 153 10.85 3.54 -13.61
CA LEU A 153 11.39 2.36 -14.28
C LEU A 153 10.87 1.07 -13.66
N ILE A 154 10.85 0.98 -12.33
CA ILE A 154 10.27 -0.16 -11.62
C ILE A 154 8.76 -0.23 -11.88
N LEU A 155 8.03 0.87 -11.65
CA LEU A 155 6.57 0.95 -11.77
C LEU A 155 6.07 0.55 -13.15
N LEU A 156 6.75 0.94 -14.22
CA LEU A 156 6.34 0.63 -15.59
C LEU A 156 6.73 -0.78 -16.03
N HIS A 157 7.58 -1.49 -15.28
CA HIS A 157 7.77 -2.93 -15.40
C HIS A 157 6.76 -3.65 -14.50
N ASN A 158 5.50 -3.65 -14.95
CA ASN A 158 4.38 -4.16 -14.17
C ASN A 158 3.70 -5.37 -14.82
N GLN A 159 3.06 -6.17 -13.97
CA GLN A 159 2.17 -7.24 -14.39
C GLN A 159 1.04 -7.43 -13.37
N LEU A 160 -0.15 -7.78 -13.86
CA LEU A 160 -1.24 -8.22 -13.01
C LEU A 160 -0.99 -9.66 -12.56
N ILE A 161 -1.06 -9.88 -11.25
CA ILE A 161 -0.84 -11.18 -10.61
C ILE A 161 -2.03 -11.57 -9.75
N ASP A 162 -2.17 -12.87 -9.52
CA ASP A 162 -3.08 -13.37 -8.50
C ASP A 162 -2.40 -13.27 -7.13
N LEU A 163 -3.15 -12.76 -6.15
CA LEU A 163 -2.70 -12.69 -4.76
C LEU A 163 -3.25 -13.88 -3.98
N PRO A 164 -2.54 -14.35 -2.93
CA PRO A 164 -3.12 -15.32 -2.03
C PRO A 164 -4.39 -14.74 -1.38
N PRO A 165 -5.44 -15.55 -1.15
CA PRO A 165 -6.65 -15.08 -0.52
C PRO A 165 -6.35 -14.54 0.88
N VAL A 166 -7.09 -13.51 1.30
CA VAL A 166 -7.03 -13.03 2.69
C VAL A 166 -7.55 -14.14 3.59
N ARG A 167 -6.74 -14.57 4.55
CA ARG A 167 -7.13 -15.62 5.50
C ARG A 167 -7.96 -15.03 6.64
N ALA A 168 -9.01 -15.74 7.04
CA ALA A 168 -9.75 -15.45 8.27
C ALA A 168 -8.79 -15.31 9.48
N PHE A 169 -9.20 -14.53 10.48
CA PHE A 169 -8.60 -14.66 11.80
C PHE A 169 -8.99 -16.00 12.41
N SER A 170 -8.18 -16.49 13.35
CA SER A 170 -8.65 -17.46 14.33
C SER A 170 -8.79 -16.78 15.69
N GLU A 171 -9.72 -17.25 16.51
CA GLU A 171 -9.87 -16.75 17.88
C GLU A 171 -8.55 -16.89 18.66
N ALA A 172 -7.87 -18.04 18.51
CA ALA A 172 -6.58 -18.29 19.11
C ALA A 172 -5.50 -17.27 18.65
N GLU A 173 -5.46 -16.93 17.36
CA GLU A 173 -4.54 -15.93 16.83
C GLU A 173 -4.79 -14.55 17.46
N LEU A 174 -6.04 -14.10 17.52
CA LEU A 174 -6.40 -12.82 18.13
C LEU A 174 -6.05 -12.78 19.62
N ILE A 175 -6.30 -13.87 20.36
CA ILE A 175 -5.90 -14.00 21.76
C ILE A 175 -4.38 -13.84 21.92
N GLU A 176 -3.60 -14.54 21.09
CA GLU A 176 -2.13 -14.45 21.14
C GLU A 176 -1.64 -13.05 20.75
N MET A 177 -2.28 -12.38 19.79
CA MET A 177 -1.99 -10.99 19.45
C MET A 177 -2.21 -10.04 20.63
N VAL A 178 -3.34 -10.18 21.34
CA VAL A 178 -3.61 -9.39 22.55
C VAL A 178 -2.57 -9.67 23.64
N LYS A 179 -2.24 -10.95 23.90
CA LYS A 179 -1.21 -11.32 24.89
C LYS A 179 0.15 -10.72 24.59
N LYS A 180 0.56 -10.68 23.32
CA LYS A 180 1.84 -10.09 22.90
C LYS A 180 1.95 -8.59 23.21
N ARG A 181 0.83 -7.89 23.39
CA ARG A 181 0.80 -6.48 23.83
C ARG A 181 1.10 -6.31 25.33
N GLY A 182 1.14 -7.41 26.11
CA GLY A 182 1.45 -7.41 27.54
C GLY A 182 0.23 -7.24 28.44
N THR A 183 0.47 -7.02 29.74
CA THR A 183 -0.60 -6.88 30.75
C THR A 183 -1.49 -5.68 30.44
N GLY A 184 -2.80 -5.90 30.29
CA GLY A 184 -3.73 -4.84 29.87
C GLY A 184 -3.62 -4.44 28.41
N GLY A 185 -2.86 -5.21 27.62
CA GLY A 185 -2.75 -5.02 26.18
C GLY A 185 -4.10 -5.18 25.50
N SER A 186 -4.30 -4.40 24.42
CA SER A 186 -5.47 -4.47 23.56
C SER A 186 -5.07 -4.21 22.12
N LEU A 187 -5.95 -4.58 21.20
CA LEU A 187 -5.84 -4.28 19.78
C LEU A 187 -6.86 -3.20 19.44
N TYR A 188 -6.41 -2.15 18.76
CA TYR A 188 -7.31 -1.09 18.33
C TYR A 188 -8.29 -1.61 17.28
N CYS A 189 -9.54 -1.17 17.40
CA CYS A 189 -10.60 -1.47 16.46
C CYS A 189 -11.19 -0.17 15.93
N SER A 190 -11.68 -0.21 14.70
CA SER A 190 -12.42 0.89 14.10
C SER A 190 -13.73 1.11 14.85
N SER A 191 -14.05 2.37 15.07
CA SER A 191 -15.29 2.85 15.68
C SER A 191 -16.00 3.82 14.74
N GLU A 192 -17.28 4.08 15.02
CA GLU A 192 -18.08 4.98 14.18
C GLU A 192 -17.70 6.46 14.36
N ALA A 193 -17.21 6.80 15.55
CA ALA A 193 -16.84 8.15 15.92
C ALA A 193 -15.33 8.21 16.14
N PRO A 194 -14.59 9.13 15.51
CA PRO A 194 -13.14 9.24 15.67
C PRO A 194 -12.67 9.42 17.13
N SER A 195 -13.56 9.89 18.01
CA SER A 195 -13.31 10.06 19.44
C SER A 195 -13.67 8.84 20.30
N ASP A 196 -14.32 7.82 19.73
CA ASP A 196 -14.68 6.60 20.44
C ASP A 196 -13.59 5.55 20.22
N ILE A 197 -13.00 5.06 21.30
CA ILE A 197 -11.93 4.07 21.22
C ILE A 197 -12.55 2.70 21.45
N TRP A 198 -12.52 1.88 20.39
CA TRP A 198 -12.91 0.48 20.47
C TRP A 198 -11.64 -0.36 20.58
N SER A 199 -11.64 -1.34 21.47
CA SER A 199 -10.48 -2.18 21.69
C SER A 199 -10.85 -3.63 21.94
N LEU A 200 -10.15 -4.54 21.26
CA LEU A 200 -10.23 -5.97 21.51
C LEU A 200 -9.25 -6.33 22.63
N ARG A 201 -9.75 -6.90 23.72
CA ARG A 201 -8.96 -7.26 24.90
C ARG A 201 -9.34 -8.65 25.42
N LEU A 202 -8.64 -9.11 26.45
CA LEU A 202 -8.97 -10.35 27.15
C LEU A 202 -9.78 -10.05 28.42
N SER A 203 -10.85 -10.80 28.59
CA SER A 203 -11.58 -10.88 29.85
C SER A 203 -10.69 -11.48 30.96
N PRO A 204 -11.07 -11.38 32.26
CA PRO A 204 -10.37 -12.08 33.33
C PRO A 204 -10.30 -13.61 33.14
N GLY A 205 -11.24 -14.19 32.38
CA GLY A 205 -11.26 -15.60 32.01
C GLY A 205 -10.38 -15.95 30.81
N GLY A 206 -9.74 -14.97 30.17
CA GLY A 206 -8.88 -15.17 29.00
C GLY A 206 -9.62 -15.30 27.67
N THR A 207 -10.89 -14.92 27.61
CA THR A 207 -11.70 -14.90 26.37
C THR A 207 -11.64 -13.52 25.72
N LEU A 208 -11.83 -13.44 24.40
CA LEU A 208 -11.89 -12.15 23.71
C LEU A 208 -13.16 -11.37 24.06
N GLU A 209 -13.00 -10.09 24.30
CA GLU A 209 -14.09 -9.14 24.47
C GLU A 209 -13.76 -7.83 23.75
N MET A 210 -14.76 -7.27 23.09
CA MET A 210 -14.74 -5.92 22.55
C MET A 210 -15.17 -4.95 23.64
N HIS A 211 -14.35 -3.95 23.92
CA HIS A 211 -14.64 -2.85 24.83
C HIS A 211 -14.83 -1.56 24.04
N LYS A 212 -16.01 -0.94 24.19
CA LYS A 212 -16.32 0.39 23.62
C LYS A 212 -16.15 1.42 24.75
N GLN A 213 -15.17 2.31 24.62
CA GLN A 213 -14.76 3.16 25.76
C GLN A 213 -15.84 4.15 26.19
N ASN A 214 -16.58 4.75 25.25
CA ASN A 214 -17.50 5.84 25.56
C ASN A 214 -18.70 5.43 26.44
N ASP A 215 -19.21 4.21 26.25
CA ASP A 215 -20.35 3.68 27.01
C ASP A 215 -19.95 2.57 27.99
N ASP A 216 -18.66 2.27 28.09
CA ASP A 216 -18.06 1.20 28.88
C ASP A 216 -18.70 -0.18 28.62
N SER A 217 -19.28 -0.36 27.44
CA SER A 217 -19.91 -1.63 27.06
C SER A 217 -18.85 -2.67 26.69
N VAL A 218 -19.15 -3.92 27.05
CA VAL A 218 -18.29 -5.07 26.79
C VAL A 218 -19.10 -6.13 26.07
N THR A 219 -18.62 -6.57 24.91
CA THR A 219 -19.27 -7.60 24.09
C THR A 219 -18.32 -8.78 23.88
N PRO A 220 -18.70 -10.02 24.25
CA PRO A 220 -17.88 -11.20 23.96
C PRO A 220 -17.66 -11.37 22.45
N ILE A 221 -16.42 -11.67 22.04
CA ILE A 221 -16.07 -11.95 20.65
C ILE A 221 -15.73 -13.43 20.51
N THR A 222 -16.38 -14.09 19.57
CA THR A 222 -16.27 -15.54 19.30
C THR A 222 -16.04 -15.77 17.81
N SER A 223 -15.85 -17.03 17.39
CA SER A 223 -15.73 -17.38 15.97
C SER A 223 -16.90 -16.90 15.09
N GLU A 224 -18.10 -16.69 15.64
CA GLU A 224 -19.26 -16.15 14.88
C GLU A 224 -19.06 -14.69 14.43
N HIS A 225 -18.15 -13.98 15.09
CA HIS A 225 -17.80 -12.61 14.77
C HIS A 225 -16.62 -12.52 13.80
N ILE A 226 -16.07 -13.65 13.34
CA ILE A 226 -14.93 -13.66 12.42
C ILE A 226 -15.42 -14.14 11.06
N ASN A 227 -15.21 -13.33 10.03
CA ASN A 227 -15.62 -13.68 8.67
C ASN A 227 -14.48 -14.39 7.91
N ASP A 228 -14.84 -15.00 6.77
CA ASP A 228 -13.90 -15.73 5.92
C ASP A 228 -12.93 -14.82 5.16
N THR A 229 -13.12 -13.50 5.22
CA THR A 229 -12.29 -12.52 4.51
C THR A 229 -11.24 -11.84 5.40
N GLY A 230 -11.07 -12.30 6.64
CA GLY A 230 -10.07 -11.76 7.55
C GLY A 230 -10.53 -10.55 8.36
N GLY A 231 -11.85 -10.35 8.47
CA GLY A 231 -12.49 -9.33 9.29
C GLY A 231 -13.02 -9.89 10.62
N VAL A 232 -12.94 -9.07 11.66
CA VAL A 232 -13.80 -9.20 12.85
C VAL A 232 -14.99 -8.27 12.65
N VAL A 233 -16.20 -8.82 12.74
CA VAL A 233 -17.47 -8.16 12.45
C VAL A 233 -18.29 -8.05 13.72
N LEU A 234 -18.74 -6.83 14.03
CA LEU A 234 -19.65 -6.55 15.13
C LEU A 234 -20.74 -5.60 14.64
N ASP A 235 -21.99 -5.86 15.01
CA ASP A 235 -23.15 -5.04 14.61
C ASP A 235 -23.25 -4.82 13.08
N GLY A 236 -22.85 -5.83 12.30
CA GLY A 236 -22.85 -5.80 10.84
C GLY A 236 -21.73 -4.99 10.19
N ARG A 237 -20.70 -4.58 10.96
CA ARG A 237 -19.56 -3.80 10.47
C ARG A 237 -18.24 -4.48 10.78
N THR A 238 -17.27 -4.37 9.87
CA THR A 238 -15.90 -4.79 10.10
C THR A 238 -15.20 -3.80 11.02
N ILE A 239 -14.90 -4.24 12.24
CA ILE A 239 -14.24 -3.44 13.29
C ILE A 239 -12.72 -3.65 13.32
N MET A 240 -12.24 -4.73 12.72
CA MET A 240 -10.81 -5.02 12.56
C MET A 240 -10.64 -5.86 11.29
N HIS A 241 -9.55 -5.65 10.56
CA HIS A 241 -9.26 -6.40 9.35
C HIS A 241 -7.79 -6.80 9.30
N ARG A 242 -7.46 -7.95 8.71
CA ARG A 242 -6.06 -8.42 8.61
C ARG A 242 -5.14 -7.46 7.83
N CYS A 243 -5.72 -6.65 6.93
CA CYS A 243 -4.98 -5.71 6.09
C CYS A 243 -4.76 -4.33 6.72
N TRP A 244 -5.42 -4.00 7.83
CA TRP A 244 -5.22 -2.70 8.50
C TRP A 244 -5.49 -2.81 10.00
N ASN A 245 -4.60 -2.20 10.79
CA ASN A 245 -4.42 -2.28 12.24
C ASN A 245 -3.46 -3.38 12.73
N TYR A 246 -2.30 -2.91 13.22
CA TYR A 246 -1.54 -3.57 14.29
C TYR A 246 -1.43 -2.67 15.51
#